data_AF-A0A7W1QNM5-F1
#
_entry.id   AF-A0A7W1QNM5-F1
#
_cell.length_a   1.000
_cell.length_b   1.000
_cell.length_c   1.000
_cell.angle_alpha   90.00
_cell.angle_beta   90.00
_cell.angle_gamma   90.00
#
_symmetry.space_group_name_H-M   'P 1'
#
loop_
_entity.id
_entity.type
_entity.pdbx_description
1 polymer ?
#
loop_
_entity_poly.entity_id
_entity_poly.type
_entity_poly.pdbx_seq_one_letter_code
_entity_poly.pdbx_strand_id
1 'polypeptide(L)'
;PDRCIDAVGAEAHGRGGFNAVLDKAKAAVFLATDRAHVLRQAIMCCRKGGTISVPGVYIGAIDKFPFGAAMNKGLTITAGQTHVQRYLAPLLDKIEGGEIDPSFIITHRRPLEDGPEMYKTFRDKEDGCIKVVLKP
;
A
#
# COMPACT_ATOMS: atom_id res chain seq x y z
N PRO A 1 -17.25 2.30 -7.73
CA PRO A 1 -17.22 2.55 -6.27
C PRO A 1 -17.20 4.06 -6.00
N ASP A 2 -17.86 4.52 -4.93
CA ASP A 2 -17.82 5.93 -4.51
C ASP A 2 -16.47 6.29 -3.85
N ARG A 3 -15.78 5.30 -3.29
CA ARG A 3 -14.46 5.43 -2.66
C ARG A 3 -13.52 4.33 -3.15
N CYS A 4 -12.30 4.71 -3.52
CA CYS A 4 -11.20 3.79 -3.82
C CYS A 4 -10.03 4.04 -2.87
N ILE A 5 -9.21 3.02 -2.61
CA ILE A 5 -8.02 3.12 -1.77
C ILE A 5 -6.84 2.51 -2.51
N ASP A 6 -5.74 3.26 -2.61
CA ASP A 6 -4.43 2.72 -2.97
C ASP A 6 -3.60 2.53 -1.70
N ALA A 7 -3.55 1.29 -1.22
CA ALA A 7 -2.79 0.89 -0.04
C ALA A 7 -1.45 0.22 -0.35
N VAL A 8 -1.01 0.22 -1.62
CA VAL A 8 0.17 -0.53 -2.05
C VAL A 8 1.30 0.38 -2.51
N GLY A 9 0.99 1.48 -3.20
CA GLY A 9 2.02 2.40 -3.69
C GLY A 9 2.98 1.77 -4.71
N ALA A 10 4.26 2.18 -4.67
CA ALA A 10 5.30 1.77 -5.62
C ALA A 10 5.60 0.26 -5.65
N GLU A 11 5.18 -0.48 -4.61
CA GLU A 11 5.37 -1.92 -4.49
C GLU A 11 4.27 -2.74 -5.20
N ALA A 12 3.37 -2.09 -5.93
CA ALA A 12 2.30 -2.75 -6.66
C ALA A 12 2.84 -3.85 -7.61
N HIS A 13 2.47 -5.10 -7.34
CA HIS A 13 2.73 -6.23 -8.21
C HIS A 13 1.52 -6.44 -9.12
N GLY A 14 1.52 -5.82 -10.31
CA GLY A 14 0.52 -6.13 -11.34
C GLY A 14 0.70 -7.57 -11.82
N ARG A 15 -0.36 -8.39 -11.77
CA ARG A 15 -0.36 -9.74 -12.36
C ARG A 15 -0.32 -9.63 -13.88
N GLY A 16 0.84 -9.88 -14.50
CA GLY A 16 1.00 -10.32 -15.90
C GLY A 16 0.57 -9.40 -17.05
N GLY A 17 0.01 -8.22 -16.81
CA GLY A 17 -0.41 -7.31 -17.90
C GLY A 17 0.77 -6.60 -18.58
N PHE A 18 0.65 -6.31 -19.87
CA PHE A 18 1.66 -5.58 -20.67
C PHE A 18 2.17 -4.29 -19.98
N ASN A 19 1.26 -3.54 -19.32
CA ASN A 19 1.62 -2.35 -18.56
C ASN A 19 2.47 -2.64 -17.31
N ALA A 20 2.25 -3.75 -16.62
CA ALA A 20 3.03 -4.11 -15.44
C ALA A 20 4.46 -4.55 -15.79
N VAL A 21 4.64 -5.19 -16.94
CA VAL A 21 5.96 -5.53 -17.50
C VAL A 21 6.70 -4.26 -17.95
N LEU A 22 6.00 -3.36 -18.63
CA LEU A 22 6.57 -2.09 -19.07
C LEU A 22 6.98 -1.18 -17.90
N ASP A 23 6.15 -1.11 -16.85
CA ASP A 23 6.47 -0.36 -15.64
C ASP A 23 7.69 -0.96 -14.90
N LYS A 24 7.82 -2.30 -14.84
CA LYS A 24 9.03 -2.96 -14.33
C LYS A 24 10.27 -2.64 -15.16
N ALA A 25 10.15 -2.68 -16.48
CA ALA A 25 11.26 -2.38 -17.38
C ALA A 25 11.71 -0.91 -17.23
N LYS A 26 10.77 0.04 -17.21
CA LYS A 26 11.06 1.48 -17.01
C LYS A 26 11.72 1.78 -15.67
N ALA A 27 11.27 1.14 -14.59
CA ALA A 27 11.91 1.25 -13.28
C ALA A 27 13.35 0.70 -13.31
N ALA A 28 13.57 -0.43 -13.99
CA ALA A 28 14.91 -1.00 -14.14
C ALA A 28 15.88 -0.13 -14.96
N VAL A 29 15.36 0.72 -15.85
CA VAL A 29 16.15 1.67 -16.66
C VAL A 29 16.06 3.13 -16.17
N PHE A 30 15.58 3.37 -14.95
CA PHE A 30 15.45 4.70 -14.33
C PHE A 30 14.57 5.72 -15.09
N LEU A 31 13.68 5.27 -15.99
CA LEU A 31 12.75 6.14 -16.72
C LEU A 31 11.49 6.51 -15.94
N ALA A 32 11.21 5.79 -14.85
CA ALA A 32 10.20 6.12 -13.85
C ALA A 32 10.65 5.52 -12.52
N THR A 33 10.59 6.28 -11.43
CA THR A 33 11.05 5.79 -10.12
C THR A 33 9.97 5.01 -9.39
N ASP A 34 8.68 5.27 -9.66
CA ASP A 34 7.56 4.56 -9.03
C ASP A 34 6.56 3.95 -10.01
N ARG A 35 5.95 2.83 -9.60
CA ARG A 35 4.95 2.08 -10.37
C ARG A 35 3.53 2.34 -9.86
N ALA A 36 2.87 3.36 -10.40
CA ALA A 36 1.52 3.78 -10.00
C ALA A 36 0.38 2.90 -10.55
N HIS A 37 0.56 1.57 -10.60
CA HIS A 37 -0.41 0.66 -11.22
C HIS A 37 -1.77 0.68 -10.52
N VAL A 38 -1.78 0.58 -9.18
CA VAL A 38 -3.02 0.60 -8.38
C VAL A 38 -3.70 1.96 -8.48
N LEU A 39 -2.94 3.06 -8.38
CA LEU A 39 -3.50 4.40 -8.51
C LEU A 39 -4.18 4.63 -9.88
N ARG A 40 -3.58 4.16 -10.98
CA ARG A 40 -4.20 4.22 -12.32
C ARG A 40 -5.52 3.46 -12.34
N GLN A 41 -5.55 2.24 -11.81
CA GLN A 41 -6.79 1.44 -11.72
C GLN A 41 -7.82 2.13 -10.83
N ALA A 42 -7.43 2.67 -9.69
CA ALA A 42 -8.31 3.40 -8.78
C ALA A 42 -8.99 4.59 -9.48
N ILE A 43 -8.25 5.36 -10.29
CA ILE A 43 -8.81 6.47 -11.09
C ILE A 43 -9.82 5.97 -12.13
N MET A 44 -9.53 4.85 -12.79
CA MET A 44 -10.42 4.29 -13.80
C MET A 44 -11.67 3.65 -13.19
N CYS A 45 -11.58 3.04 -12.02
CA CYS A 45 -12.69 2.37 -11.33
C CYS A 45 -13.53 3.30 -10.45
N CYS A 46 -12.95 4.39 -9.94
CA CYS A 46 -13.69 5.35 -9.12
C CYS A 46 -14.77 6.03 -9.98
N ARG A 47 -15.97 6.15 -9.41
CA ARG A 47 -17.10 6.81 -10.09
C ARG A 47 -16.88 8.31 -10.19
N LYS A 48 -17.67 8.99 -11.04
CA LYS A 48 -17.72 10.46 -11.08
C LYS A 48 -18.14 11.04 -9.72
N GLY A 49 -17.43 12.06 -9.24
CA GLY A 49 -17.59 12.69 -7.93
C GLY A 49 -17.05 11.87 -6.76
N GLY A 50 -16.36 10.76 -7.00
CA GLY A 50 -15.85 9.88 -5.96
C GLY A 50 -14.52 10.33 -5.34
N THR A 51 -14.10 9.62 -4.29
CA THR A 51 -12.86 9.91 -3.55
C THR A 51 -11.84 8.78 -3.69
N ILE A 52 -10.57 9.12 -3.85
CA ILE A 52 -9.45 8.19 -3.80
C ILE A 52 -8.56 8.54 -2.61
N SER A 53 -8.39 7.61 -1.68
CA SER A 53 -7.41 7.71 -0.59
C SER A 53 -6.13 6.98 -0.98
N VAL A 54 -4.98 7.62 -0.82
CA VAL A 54 -3.67 7.10 -1.21
C VAL A 54 -2.72 7.09 0.00
N PRO A 55 -2.86 6.09 0.90
CA PRO A 55 -1.85 5.82 1.94
C PRO A 55 -0.62 5.07 1.41
N GLY A 56 -0.70 4.44 0.23
CA GLY A 56 0.42 3.75 -0.41
C GLY A 56 1.60 4.69 -0.67
N VAL A 57 2.82 4.19 -0.48
CA VAL A 57 4.02 5.01 -0.54
C VAL A 57 4.46 5.24 -1.98
N TYR A 58 4.64 6.51 -2.33
CA TYR A 58 5.30 6.98 -3.55
C TYR A 58 6.45 7.91 -3.13
N ILE A 59 7.67 7.62 -3.58
CA ILE A 59 8.91 8.35 -3.25
C ILE A 59 9.43 9.08 -4.50
N GLY A 60 9.05 8.60 -5.68
CA GLY A 60 9.53 9.03 -6.97
C GLY A 60 8.48 9.72 -7.83
N ALA A 61 8.85 9.96 -9.09
CA ALA A 61 7.94 10.44 -10.12
C ALA A 61 7.14 9.26 -10.70
N ILE A 62 5.84 9.48 -10.90
CA ILE A 62 4.93 8.53 -11.53
C ILE A 62 4.71 8.93 -13.00
N ASP A 63 4.71 7.95 -13.92
CA ASP A 63 4.34 8.19 -15.31
C ASP A 63 2.87 7.83 -15.59
N LYS A 64 2.34 8.26 -16.75
CA LYS A 64 0.99 7.90 -17.22
C LYS A 64 -0.13 8.12 -16.20
N PHE A 65 -0.02 9.17 -15.39
CA PHE A 65 -1.08 9.54 -14.46
C PHE A 65 -2.31 9.98 -15.26
N PRO A 66 -3.47 9.29 -15.15
CA PRO A 66 -4.63 9.52 -16.00
C PRO A 66 -5.41 10.75 -15.54
N PHE A 67 -4.74 11.91 -15.53
CA PHE A 67 -5.26 13.15 -14.99
C PHE A 67 -6.51 13.62 -15.72
N GLY A 68 -6.57 13.45 -17.04
CA GLY A 68 -7.77 13.75 -17.82
C GLY A 68 -9.00 12.98 -17.31
N ALA A 69 -8.84 11.70 -16.97
CA ALA A 69 -9.93 10.90 -16.39
C ALA A 69 -10.28 11.37 -14.97
N ALA A 70 -9.28 11.69 -14.14
CA ALA A 70 -9.51 12.20 -12.79
C ALA A 70 -10.27 13.54 -12.80
N MET A 71 -9.87 14.46 -13.68
CA MET A 71 -10.48 15.78 -13.86
C MET A 71 -11.91 15.67 -14.40
N ASN A 72 -12.13 14.92 -15.49
CA ASN A 72 -13.47 14.78 -16.08
C ASN A 72 -14.45 14.03 -15.17
N LYS A 73 -13.93 13.19 -14.27
CA LYS A 73 -14.74 12.53 -13.24
C LYS A 73 -14.93 13.40 -12.00
N GLY A 74 -14.25 14.54 -11.84
CA GLY A 74 -14.34 15.36 -10.64
C GLY A 74 -13.93 14.60 -9.38
N LEU A 75 -12.82 13.84 -9.45
CA LEU A 75 -12.37 13.02 -8.32
C LEU A 75 -11.69 13.85 -7.24
N THR A 76 -11.99 13.56 -5.98
CA THR A 76 -11.18 14.02 -4.84
C THR A 76 -10.07 13.01 -4.58
N ILE A 77 -8.82 13.44 -4.58
CA ILE A 77 -7.67 12.57 -4.26
C ILE A 77 -7.03 13.09 -2.98
N THR A 78 -6.93 12.24 -1.96
CA THR A 78 -6.26 12.53 -0.69
C THR A 78 -5.10 11.56 -0.51
N ALA A 79 -3.88 12.08 -0.40
CA ALA A 79 -2.67 11.29 -0.29
C ALA A 79 -1.88 11.68 0.96
N GLY A 80 -1.07 10.76 1.47
CA GLY A 80 -0.15 11.01 2.56
C GLY A 80 0.11 9.78 3.42
N GLN A 81 1.20 9.83 4.19
CA GLN A 81 1.46 8.85 5.24
C GLN A 81 0.37 8.93 6.31
N THR A 82 0.09 7.80 6.96
CA THR A 82 -0.88 7.74 8.06
C THR A 82 -0.51 8.76 9.14
N HIS A 83 -1.49 9.56 9.59
CA HIS A 83 -1.31 10.52 10.68
C HIS A 83 -1.21 9.79 12.04
N VAL A 84 -0.12 9.06 12.27
CA VAL A 84 0.03 8.15 13.41
C VAL A 84 -0.28 8.87 14.72
N GLN A 85 0.31 10.03 14.98
CA GLN A 85 0.10 10.78 16.23
C GLN A 85 -1.36 11.18 16.45
N ARG A 86 -2.12 11.46 15.38
CA ARG A 86 -3.54 11.81 15.47
C ARG A 86 -4.40 10.62 15.88
N TYR A 87 -4.03 9.42 15.44
CA TYR A 87 -4.83 8.21 15.61
C TYR A 87 -4.30 7.26 16.68
N LEU A 88 -3.09 7.47 17.20
CA LEU A 88 -2.43 6.56 18.12
C LEU A 88 -3.24 6.34 19.41
N ALA A 89 -3.51 7.42 20.15
CA ALA A 89 -4.27 7.35 21.40
C ALA A 89 -5.68 6.73 21.21
N PRO A 90 -6.55 7.23 20.30
CA PRO A 90 -7.89 6.67 20.18
C PRO A 90 -7.91 5.23 19.65
N LEU A 91 -6.91 4.79 18.89
CA LEU A 91 -6.81 3.39 18.47
C LEU A 91 -6.28 2.50 19.60
N LEU A 92 -5.36 3.00 20.43
CA LEU A 92 -4.89 2.27 21.61
C LEU A 92 -6.01 2.06 22.61
N ASP A 93 -6.78 3.10 22.93
CA ASP A 93 -7.93 3.02 23.84
C ASP A 93 -8.93 1.94 23.39
N LYS A 94 -9.14 1.81 22.08
CA LYS A 94 -10.00 0.78 21.50
C LYS A 94 -9.44 -0.64 21.63
N ILE A 95 -8.13 -0.78 21.57
CA ILE A 95 -7.46 -2.07 21.76
C ILE A 95 -7.52 -2.47 23.23
N GLU A 96 -7.19 -1.55 24.15
CA GLU A 96 -7.25 -1.78 25.60
C GLU A 96 -8.68 -2.03 26.08
N GLY A 97 -9.66 -1.34 25.48
CA GLY A 97 -11.09 -1.55 25.74
C GLY A 97 -11.67 -2.82 25.10
N GLY A 98 -10.88 -3.57 24.33
CA GLY A 98 -11.33 -4.81 23.67
C GLY A 98 -12.28 -4.61 22.49
N GLU A 99 -12.46 -3.38 22.00
CA GLU A 99 -13.25 -3.09 20.79
C GLU A 99 -12.55 -3.60 19.52
N ILE A 100 -11.21 -3.66 19.54
CA ILE A 100 -10.37 -4.11 18.43
C ILE A 100 -9.30 -5.06 18.95
N ASP A 101 -9.26 -6.28 18.42
CA ASP A 101 -8.11 -7.18 18.61
C ASP A 101 -7.28 -7.22 17.32
N PRO A 102 -6.09 -6.60 17.26
CA PRO A 102 -5.23 -6.65 16.09
C PRO A 102 -4.40 -7.94 16.03
N SER A 103 -4.48 -8.84 17.02
CA SER A 103 -3.58 -10.00 17.13
C SER A 103 -3.66 -10.95 15.93
N PHE A 104 -4.80 -10.99 15.22
CA PHE A 104 -5.00 -11.83 14.04
C PHE A 104 -4.05 -11.50 12.88
N ILE A 105 -3.50 -10.29 12.82
CA ILE A 105 -2.52 -9.96 11.77
C ILE A 105 -1.15 -10.59 12.06
N ILE A 106 -0.87 -10.96 13.32
CA ILE A 106 0.41 -11.52 13.76
C ILE A 106 0.50 -12.98 13.35
N THR A 107 1.17 -13.21 12.22
CA THR A 107 1.41 -14.55 11.68
C THR A 107 2.53 -15.31 12.38
N HIS A 108 3.55 -14.60 12.87
CA HIS A 108 4.76 -15.22 13.41
C HIS A 108 5.21 -14.54 14.71
N ARG A 109 5.71 -15.34 15.64
CA ARG A 109 6.38 -14.88 16.87
C ARG A 109 7.70 -15.63 17.00
N ARG A 110 8.82 -14.92 17.00
CA ARG A 110 10.17 -15.50 17.01
C ARG A 110 11.08 -14.74 17.98
N PRO A 111 12.16 -15.36 18.48
CA PRO A 111 13.17 -14.64 19.24
C PRO A 111 13.93 -13.66 18.33
N LEU A 112 14.61 -12.67 18.92
CA LEU A 112 15.25 -11.57 18.20
C LEU A 112 16.37 -12.05 17.26
N GLU A 113 17.10 -13.10 17.64
CA GLU A 113 18.16 -13.74 16.85
C GLU A 113 17.68 -14.26 15.49
N ASP A 114 16.39 -14.61 15.37
CA ASP A 114 15.79 -15.09 14.11
C ASP A 114 15.41 -13.95 13.16
N GLY A 115 15.64 -12.69 13.55
CA GLY A 115 15.33 -11.51 12.75
C GLY A 115 15.77 -11.65 11.28
N PRO A 116 17.04 -11.98 10.97
CA PRO A 116 17.50 -12.14 9.59
C PRO A 116 16.72 -13.18 8.78
N GLU A 117 16.37 -14.33 9.38
CA GLU A 117 15.57 -15.38 8.74
C GLU A 117 14.14 -14.87 8.47
N MET A 118 13.54 -14.18 9.43
CA MET A 118 12.18 -13.65 9.31
C MET A 118 12.08 -12.54 8.26
N TYR A 119 13.10 -11.69 8.13
CA TYR A 119 13.19 -10.72 7.03
C TYR A 119 13.26 -11.42 5.66
N LYS A 120 14.03 -12.50 5.54
CA LYS A 120 14.10 -13.31 4.31
C LYS A 120 12.73 -13.89 3.98
N THR A 121 12.08 -14.53 4.93
CA THR A 121 10.74 -15.13 4.78
C THR A 121 9.70 -14.09 4.33
N PHE A 122 9.69 -12.90 4.96
CA PHE A 122 8.78 -11.80 4.59
C PHE A 122 9.04 -11.29 3.16
N ARG A 123 10.31 -11.05 2.81
CA ARG A 123 10.70 -10.56 1.47
C ARG A 123 10.35 -11.56 0.38
N ASP A 124 10.62 -12.84 0.63
CA ASP A 124 10.43 -13.92 -0.33
C ASP A 124 8.95 -14.39 -0.39
N LYS A 125 8.10 -13.82 0.47
CA LYS A 125 6.64 -14.07 0.57
C LYS A 125 6.32 -15.54 0.84
N GLU A 126 7.14 -16.16 1.67
CA GLU A 126 7.00 -17.55 2.07
C GLU A 126 6.15 -17.66 3.34
N ASP A 127 5.63 -18.87 3.58
CA ASP A 127 4.93 -19.26 4.81
C ASP A 127 3.75 -18.35 5.21
N GLY A 128 3.14 -17.66 4.24
CA GLY A 128 2.07 -16.70 4.53
C GLY A 128 2.47 -15.60 5.50
N CYS A 129 3.75 -15.22 5.55
CA CYS A 129 4.27 -14.23 6.48
C CYS A 129 3.69 -12.82 6.21
N ILE A 130 2.91 -12.31 7.17
CA ILE A 130 2.26 -10.98 7.10
C ILE A 130 2.84 -10.03 8.14
N LYS A 131 2.88 -10.45 9.41
CA LYS A 131 3.44 -9.68 10.53
C LYS A 131 4.20 -10.61 11.46
N VAL A 132 5.44 -10.20 11.76
CA VAL A 132 6.32 -10.87 12.70
C VAL A 132 6.45 -10.01 13.95
N VAL A 133 6.35 -10.64 15.12
CA VAL A 133 6.73 -10.04 16.40
C VAL A 133 8.00 -10.73 16.89
N LEU A 134 9.08 -9.95 17.02
CA LEU A 134 10.35 -10.41 17.57
C LEU A 134 10.36 -10.17 19.08
N LYS A 135 10.71 -11.21 19.85
CA LYS A 135 10.85 -11.15 21.31
C LYS A 135 12.34 -11.08 21.68
N PRO A 136 12.76 -10.10 22.49
CA PRO A 136 14.11 -10.07 23.04
C PRO A 136 14.42 -11.30 23.90
#